data_AF-A0A3D8J562-F1
#
_entry.id   AF-A0A3D8J562-F1
#
_cell.length_a   1.000
_cell.length_b   1.000
_cell.length_c   1.000
_cell.angle_alpha   90.00
_cell.angle_beta   90.00
_cell.angle_gamma   90.00
#
_symmetry.space_group_name_H-M   'P 1'
#
loop_
_entity.id
_entity.type
_entity.pdbx_description
1 polymer ?
#
loop_
_entity_poly.entity_id
_entity_poly.type
_entity_poly.pdbx_seq_one_letter_code
_entity_poly.pdbx_strand_id
1 'polypeptide(L)'
;MSKGVIMLAWDDKYSVGNYLIDEQHKKLFELANMADNMIGKQTDPAEIKKMLAALFEYMKTHFRDEETYMAGIQYPGLNLHKEKHKQIIAEITLLVKNMKHDFKQQLVIIMEQWLLKHILQEDMGYHNYREDMKAKRAKQASTTNVPTTENKSTSILKSSTLETKAKGKKGVMHIYTCLCGNTYNIAPDIHAKIQSGEETHKCQDCTTNIKYVTDHEVN
;
A
#
# COMPACT_ATOMS: atom_id res chain seq x y z
N MET A 1 -21.40 6.91 27.86
CA MET A 1 -20.07 6.80 27.24
C MET A 1 -20.25 6.04 25.94
N SER A 2 -20.08 6.70 24.79
CA SER A 2 -20.13 6.02 23.49
C SER A 2 -18.89 5.13 23.37
N LYS A 3 -19.10 3.82 23.24
CA LYS A 3 -18.03 2.90 22.82
C LYS A 3 -17.67 3.21 21.37
N GLY A 4 -16.39 3.06 20.99
CA GLY A 4 -15.99 2.90 19.59
C GLY A 4 -16.81 1.76 18.97
N VAL A 5 -17.35 2.00 17.78
CA VAL A 5 -18.50 1.23 17.26
C VAL A 5 -18.06 0.17 16.25
N ILE A 6 -16.89 0.29 15.61
CA ILE A 6 -16.52 -0.61 14.49
C ILE A 6 -15.03 -0.96 14.54
N MET A 7 -14.74 -2.27 14.66
CA MET A 7 -13.42 -2.83 14.40
C MET A 7 -13.35 -3.25 12.93
N LEU A 8 -12.57 -2.53 12.14
CA LEU A 8 -12.37 -2.76 10.71
C LEU A 8 -11.20 -3.71 10.51
N ALA A 9 -11.49 -4.93 10.07
CA ALA A 9 -10.46 -5.91 9.72
C ALA A 9 -10.10 -5.82 8.23
N TRP A 10 -8.81 -5.92 7.93
CA TRP A 10 -8.35 -6.16 6.57
C TRP A 10 -8.88 -7.51 6.08
N ASP A 11 -9.28 -7.56 4.82
CA ASP A 11 -9.74 -8.76 4.12
C ASP A 11 -9.07 -8.75 2.75
N ASP A 12 -8.55 -9.91 2.31
CA ASP A 12 -7.80 -10.01 1.05
C ASP A 12 -8.65 -9.65 -0.18
N LYS A 13 -9.98 -9.63 -0.06
CA LYS A 13 -10.87 -9.09 -1.11
C LYS A 13 -10.67 -7.60 -1.39
N TYR A 14 -10.01 -6.87 -0.49
CA TYR A 14 -9.64 -5.45 -0.66
C TYR A 14 -8.26 -5.27 -1.28
N SER A 15 -7.55 -6.37 -1.57
CA SER A 15 -6.25 -6.31 -2.23
C SER A 15 -6.39 -5.72 -3.62
N VAL A 16 -5.52 -4.77 -3.94
CA VAL A 16 -5.40 -4.23 -5.29
C VAL A 16 -4.38 -5.01 -6.13
N GLY A 17 -3.82 -6.09 -5.58
CA GLY A 17 -2.85 -6.95 -6.25
C GLY A 17 -1.47 -6.30 -6.40
N ASN A 18 -1.18 -5.31 -5.56
CA ASN A 18 0.13 -4.68 -5.38
C ASN A 18 0.49 -4.72 -3.88
N TYR A 19 1.48 -5.55 -3.54
CA TYR A 19 1.85 -5.82 -2.15
C TYR A 19 2.19 -4.56 -1.35
N LEU A 20 2.89 -3.59 -1.96
CA LEU A 20 3.22 -2.34 -1.28
C LEU A 20 1.97 -1.55 -0.88
N ILE A 21 1.03 -1.42 -1.82
CA ILE A 21 -0.20 -0.66 -1.62
C ILE A 21 -1.11 -1.40 -0.63
N ASP A 22 -1.18 -2.73 -0.70
CA ASP A 22 -1.94 -3.54 0.25
C ASP A 22 -1.41 -3.39 1.69
N GLU A 23 -0.09 -3.36 1.89
CA GLU A 23 0.50 -3.10 3.21
C GLU A 23 0.23 -1.66 3.68
N GLN A 24 0.20 -0.69 2.74
CA GLN A 24 -0.22 0.67 3.06
C GLN A 24 -1.69 0.73 3.48
N HIS A 25 -2.58 0.01 2.80
CA HIS A 25 -3.99 -0.08 3.19
C HIS A 25 -4.16 -0.71 4.56
N LYS A 26 -3.49 -1.83 4.84
CA LYS A 26 -3.53 -2.47 6.17
C LYS A 26 -3.15 -1.48 7.27
N LYS A 27 -2.11 -0.67 7.04
CA LYS A 27 -1.72 0.37 7.99
C LYS A 27 -2.80 1.44 8.17
N LEU A 28 -3.47 1.85 7.10
CA LEU A 28 -4.59 2.80 7.17
C LEU A 28 -5.79 2.22 7.94
N PHE A 29 -6.09 0.93 7.79
CA PHE A 29 -7.10 0.23 8.60
C PHE A 29 -6.73 0.23 10.09
N GLU A 30 -5.47 -0.05 10.44
CA GLU A 30 -4.99 0.05 11.83
C GLU A 30 -5.18 1.46 12.39
N LEU A 31 -4.81 2.50 11.63
CA LEU A 31 -4.97 3.89 12.05
C LEU A 31 -6.46 4.28 12.21
N ALA A 32 -7.34 3.77 11.35
CA ALA A 32 -8.78 3.97 11.47
C ALA A 32 -9.32 3.36 12.78
N ASN A 33 -8.93 2.12 13.08
CA ASN A 33 -9.29 1.45 14.33
C ASN A 33 -8.75 2.18 15.56
N MET A 34 -7.54 2.73 15.49
CA MET A 34 -6.98 3.54 16.57
C MET A 34 -7.82 4.81 16.80
N ALA A 35 -8.28 5.47 15.73
CA ALA A 35 -9.13 6.65 15.82
C ALA A 35 -10.50 6.34 16.45
N ASP A 36 -11.17 5.26 16.04
CA ASP A 36 -12.45 4.82 16.65
C ASP A 36 -12.28 4.50 18.14
N ASN A 37 -11.20 3.83 18.51
CA ASN A 37 -10.88 3.50 19.90
C ASN A 37 -10.64 4.73 20.81
N MET A 38 -10.43 5.93 20.25
CA MET A 38 -10.31 7.17 21.02
C MET A 38 -11.66 7.80 21.35
N ILE A 39 -12.76 7.36 20.72
CA ILE A 39 -14.11 7.82 21.04
C ILE A 39 -14.44 7.47 22.50
N GLY A 40 -15.01 8.44 23.21
CA GLY A 40 -15.46 8.26 24.60
C GLY A 40 -14.36 8.20 25.66
N LYS A 41 -13.08 8.22 25.27
CA LYS A 41 -11.93 8.34 26.19
C LYS A 41 -11.54 9.80 26.39
N GLN A 42 -11.03 10.16 27.57
CA GLN A 42 -10.22 11.38 27.67
C GLN A 42 -8.89 11.12 26.96
N THR A 43 -8.47 12.06 26.13
CA THR A 43 -7.21 11.97 25.38
C THR A 43 -6.64 13.37 25.29
N ASP A 44 -5.33 13.50 25.45
CA ASP A 44 -4.66 14.78 25.37
C ASP A 44 -4.79 15.35 23.94
N PRO A 45 -5.33 16.58 23.75
CA PRO A 45 -5.36 17.25 22.46
C PRO A 45 -4.01 17.25 21.72
N ALA A 46 -2.88 17.31 22.45
CA ALA A 46 -1.55 17.29 21.85
C ALA A 46 -1.21 15.93 21.23
N GLU A 47 -1.53 14.83 21.90
CA GLU A 47 -1.34 13.47 21.37
C GLU A 47 -2.15 13.25 20.10
N ILE A 48 -3.38 13.77 20.09
CA ILE A 48 -4.25 13.59 18.92
C ILE A 48 -3.74 14.41 17.74
N LYS A 49 -3.30 15.65 17.97
CA LYS A 49 -2.67 16.47 16.93
C LYS A 49 -1.44 15.77 16.32
N LYS A 50 -0.63 15.11 17.14
CA LYS A 50 0.53 14.33 16.69
C LYS A 50 0.11 13.13 15.83
N MET A 51 -0.89 12.37 16.26
CA MET A 51 -1.44 11.27 15.48
C MET A 51 -2.01 11.73 14.13
N LEU A 52 -2.77 12.83 14.13
CA LEU A 52 -3.32 13.43 12.90
C LEU A 52 -2.24 13.85 11.92
N ALA A 53 -1.15 14.47 12.42
CA ALA A 53 -0.01 14.83 11.59
C ALA A 53 0.67 13.59 10.98
N ALA A 54 0.86 12.54 11.77
CA ALA A 54 1.44 11.28 11.28
C ALA A 54 0.55 10.60 10.23
N LEU A 55 -0.76 10.55 10.47
CA LEU A 55 -1.74 10.04 9.50
C LEU A 55 -1.69 10.84 8.20
N PHE A 56 -1.65 12.17 8.28
CA PHE A 56 -1.60 13.05 7.11
C PHE A 56 -0.37 12.81 6.24
N GLU A 57 0.81 12.71 6.86
CA GLU A 57 2.04 12.40 6.13
C GLU A 57 2.03 10.98 5.55
N TYR A 58 1.39 10.03 6.24
CA TYR A 58 1.23 8.67 5.73
C TYR A 58 0.30 8.62 4.51
N MET A 59 -0.85 9.29 4.53
CA MET A 59 -1.77 9.35 3.39
C MET A 59 -1.14 10.01 2.17
N LYS A 60 -0.39 11.10 2.34
CA LYS A 60 0.37 11.71 1.22
C LYS A 60 1.34 10.73 0.58
N THR A 61 2.04 9.96 1.42
CA THR A 61 2.98 8.94 0.96
C THR A 61 2.26 7.84 0.18
N HIS A 62 1.15 7.34 0.73
CA HIS A 62 0.30 6.34 0.10
C HIS A 62 -0.27 6.82 -1.24
N PHE A 63 -0.94 7.97 -1.29
CA PHE A 63 -1.50 8.54 -2.52
C PHE A 63 -0.45 8.78 -3.59
N ARG A 64 0.74 9.27 -3.23
CA ARG A 64 1.84 9.41 -4.19
C ARG A 64 2.26 8.06 -4.78
N ASP A 65 2.36 7.04 -3.95
CA ASP A 65 2.81 5.72 -4.34
C ASP A 65 1.77 5.05 -5.25
N GLU A 66 0.50 5.13 -4.89
CA GLU A 66 -0.64 4.71 -5.69
C GLU A 66 -0.73 5.44 -7.04
N GLU A 67 -0.63 6.77 -7.06
CA GLU A 67 -0.62 7.55 -8.30
C GLU A 67 0.54 7.14 -9.22
N THR A 68 1.71 6.84 -8.63
CA THR A 68 2.88 6.37 -9.37
C THR A 68 2.64 4.98 -9.94
N TYR A 69 2.01 4.09 -9.16
CA TYR A 69 1.62 2.76 -9.63
C TYR A 69 0.61 2.84 -10.79
N MET A 70 -0.45 3.63 -10.63
CA MET A 70 -1.46 3.87 -11.64
C MET A 70 -0.86 4.44 -12.93
N ALA A 71 0.08 5.40 -12.82
CA ALA A 71 0.83 5.90 -13.98
C ALA A 71 1.65 4.79 -14.64
N GLY A 72 2.32 3.94 -13.85
CA GLY A 72 3.12 2.81 -14.33
C GLY A 72 2.33 1.75 -15.08
N ILE A 73 1.07 1.52 -14.71
CA ILE A 73 0.16 0.63 -15.44
C ILE A 73 -0.65 1.35 -16.53
N GLN A 74 -0.47 2.65 -16.72
CA GLN A 74 -1.21 3.49 -17.68
C GLN A 74 -2.72 3.50 -17.42
N TYR A 75 -3.11 3.54 -16.14
CA TYR A 75 -4.52 3.58 -15.74
C TYR A 75 -5.22 4.84 -16.27
N PRO A 76 -6.29 4.73 -17.09
CA PRO A 76 -6.94 5.88 -17.71
C PRO A 76 -7.62 6.82 -16.71
N GLY A 77 -8.03 6.30 -15.54
CA GLY A 77 -8.69 7.08 -14.49
C GLY A 77 -7.74 7.91 -13.62
N LEU A 78 -6.44 7.97 -13.92
CA LEU A 78 -5.43 8.59 -13.05
C LEU A 78 -5.75 10.02 -12.65
N ASN A 79 -6.09 10.88 -13.60
CA ASN A 79 -6.33 12.30 -13.30
C ASN A 79 -7.54 12.51 -12.40
N LEU A 80 -8.63 11.76 -12.62
CA LEU A 80 -9.82 11.84 -11.77
C LEU A 80 -9.52 11.36 -10.35
N HIS A 81 -8.75 10.29 -10.21
CA HIS A 81 -8.39 9.72 -8.93
C HIS A 81 -7.46 10.66 -8.13
N LYS A 82 -6.51 11.34 -8.79
CA LYS A 82 -5.71 12.43 -8.19
C LYS A 82 -6.56 13.56 -7.61
N GLU A 83 -7.64 13.94 -8.28
CA GLU A 83 -8.54 14.97 -7.74
C GLU A 83 -9.26 14.49 -6.47
N LYS A 84 -9.62 13.21 -6.38
CA LYS A 84 -10.17 12.62 -5.15
C LYS A 84 -9.16 12.65 -4.00
N HIS A 85 -7.89 12.31 -4.27
CA HIS A 85 -6.83 12.45 -3.27
C HIS A 85 -6.69 13.88 -2.75
N LYS A 86 -6.68 14.87 -3.65
CA LYS A 86 -6.60 16.28 -3.27
C LYS A 86 -7.79 16.71 -2.41
N GLN A 87 -9.00 16.24 -2.73
CA GLN A 87 -10.21 16.52 -1.94
C GLN A 87 -10.09 15.95 -0.52
N ILE A 88 -9.70 14.67 -0.38
CA ILE A 88 -9.48 14.04 0.92
C ILE A 88 -8.44 14.83 1.75
N ILE A 89 -7.30 15.18 1.16
CA ILE A 89 -6.26 15.97 1.83
C ILE A 89 -6.76 17.35 2.26
N ALA A 90 -7.57 18.02 1.43
CA ALA A 90 -8.13 19.33 1.74
C ALA A 90 -9.12 19.26 2.91
N GLU A 91 -10.01 18.27 2.94
CA GLU A 91 -10.99 18.07 4.01
C GLU A 91 -10.31 17.78 5.36
N ILE A 92 -9.29 16.92 5.36
CA ILE A 92 -8.51 16.60 6.56
C ILE A 92 -7.77 17.85 7.06
N THR A 93 -7.18 18.63 6.16
CA THR A 93 -6.51 19.88 6.51
C THR A 93 -7.49 20.87 7.15
N LEU A 94 -8.71 20.99 6.61
CA LEU A 94 -9.74 21.86 7.16
C LEU A 94 -10.16 21.41 8.56
N LEU A 95 -10.28 20.11 8.76
CA LEU A 95 -10.64 19.51 10.05
C LEU A 95 -9.57 19.77 11.12
N VAL A 96 -8.31 19.55 10.79
CA VAL A 96 -7.18 19.81 11.71
C VAL A 96 -7.11 21.30 12.07
N LYS A 97 -7.36 22.21 11.11
CA LYS A 97 -7.39 23.66 11.37
C LYS A 97 -8.52 24.09 12.29
N ASN A 98 -9.69 23.45 12.17
CA ASN A 98 -10.91 23.79 12.92
C ASN A 98 -11.12 22.91 14.16
N MET A 99 -10.06 22.26 14.65
CA MET A 99 -10.11 21.30 15.74
C MET A 99 -10.72 21.92 17.02
N LYS A 100 -11.96 21.53 17.33
CA LYS A 100 -12.71 21.86 18.56
C LYS A 100 -12.79 20.63 19.47
N HIS A 101 -13.39 20.74 20.65
CA HIS A 101 -13.53 19.63 21.61
C HIS A 101 -14.20 18.35 21.06
N ASP A 102 -14.96 18.43 19.95
CA ASP A 102 -15.72 17.33 19.34
C ASP A 102 -15.10 16.80 18.03
N PHE A 103 -13.78 16.99 17.84
CA PHE A 103 -13.10 16.61 16.59
C PHE A 103 -12.97 15.08 16.40
N LYS A 104 -13.12 14.28 17.47
CA LYS A 104 -12.93 12.81 17.45
C LYS A 104 -13.94 12.11 16.53
N GLN A 105 -15.22 12.49 16.62
CA GLN A 105 -16.25 11.97 15.71
C GLN A 105 -15.92 12.36 14.26
N GLN A 106 -15.41 13.57 14.05
CA GLN A 106 -15.07 14.02 12.70
C GLN A 106 -13.86 13.26 12.12
N LEU A 107 -12.89 12.90 12.96
CA LEU A 107 -11.77 12.03 12.56
C LEU A 107 -12.26 10.65 12.14
N VAL A 108 -13.20 10.06 12.88
CA VAL A 108 -13.82 8.78 12.47
C VAL A 108 -14.56 8.91 11.15
N ILE A 109 -15.29 10.00 10.92
CA ILE A 109 -15.94 10.28 9.63
C ILE A 109 -14.91 10.29 8.49
N ILE A 110 -13.78 10.98 8.64
CA ILE A 110 -12.71 10.96 7.62
C ILE A 110 -12.22 9.53 7.38
N MET A 111 -11.84 8.83 8.46
CA MET A 111 -11.19 7.52 8.32
C MET A 111 -12.14 6.49 7.72
N GLU A 112 -13.37 6.40 8.22
CA GLU A 112 -14.33 5.40 7.79
C GLU A 112 -15.06 5.78 6.50
N GLN A 113 -15.59 7.00 6.42
CA GLN A 113 -16.48 7.37 5.32
C GLN A 113 -15.74 7.82 4.08
N TRP A 114 -14.55 8.40 4.23
CA TRP A 114 -13.77 8.91 3.11
C TRP A 114 -12.63 7.98 2.73
N LEU A 115 -11.72 7.72 3.66
CA LEU A 115 -10.51 6.97 3.34
C LEU A 115 -10.80 5.49 3.05
N LEU A 116 -11.53 4.81 3.93
CA LEU A 116 -11.85 3.40 3.68
C LEU A 116 -12.83 3.24 2.53
N LYS A 117 -13.80 4.13 2.37
CA LYS A 117 -14.68 4.10 1.19
C LYS A 117 -13.89 4.28 -0.10
N HIS A 118 -12.91 5.18 -0.12
CA HIS A 118 -12.00 5.36 -1.24
C HIS A 118 -11.26 4.05 -1.56
N ILE A 119 -10.59 3.47 -0.56
CA ILE A 119 -9.88 2.19 -0.72
C ILE A 119 -10.78 1.07 -1.24
N LEU A 120 -11.98 0.96 -0.69
CA LEU A 120 -12.91 -0.11 -1.01
C LEU A 120 -13.64 0.05 -2.34
N GLN A 121 -13.65 1.26 -2.93
CA GLN A 121 -14.47 1.56 -4.11
C GLN A 121 -13.65 2.11 -5.27
N GLU A 122 -12.79 3.09 -5.01
CA GLU A 122 -12.02 3.80 -6.03
C GLU A 122 -10.80 3.00 -6.45
N ASP A 123 -10.10 2.40 -5.49
CA ASP A 123 -8.82 1.74 -5.72
C ASP A 123 -9.00 0.41 -6.47
N MET A 124 -10.14 -0.23 -6.23
CA MET A 124 -10.57 -1.41 -6.99
C MET A 124 -10.71 -1.11 -8.49
N GLY A 125 -10.88 0.15 -8.89
CA GLY A 125 -10.91 0.56 -10.30
C GLY A 125 -9.61 0.23 -11.04
N TYR A 126 -8.45 0.55 -10.45
CA TYR A 126 -7.17 0.24 -11.10
C TYR A 126 -6.75 -1.22 -10.92
N HIS A 127 -7.22 -1.89 -9.86
CA HIS A 127 -7.11 -3.35 -9.74
C HIS A 127 -7.79 -4.06 -10.92
N ASN A 128 -9.07 -3.77 -11.14
CA ASN A 128 -9.86 -4.36 -12.22
C ASN A 128 -9.23 -4.09 -13.58
N TYR A 129 -8.78 -2.85 -13.81
CA TYR A 129 -8.07 -2.48 -15.03
C TYR A 129 -6.80 -3.33 -15.26
N ARG A 130 -6.00 -3.57 -14.20
CA ARG A 130 -4.81 -4.42 -14.30
C ARG A 130 -5.16 -5.86 -14.68
N GLU A 131 -6.16 -6.45 -14.04
CA GLU A 131 -6.57 -7.82 -14.33
C GLU A 131 -7.10 -7.97 -15.77
N ASP A 132 -7.86 -6.98 -16.25
CA ASP A 132 -8.29 -6.90 -17.65
C ASP A 132 -7.10 -6.85 -18.62
N MET A 133 -6.09 -6.03 -18.31
CA MET A 133 -4.89 -5.90 -19.14
C MET A 133 -4.06 -7.18 -19.16
N LYS A 134 -3.95 -7.89 -18.03
CA LYS A 134 -3.31 -9.22 -17.99
C LYS A 134 -4.07 -10.24 -18.83
N ALA A 135 -5.40 -10.30 -18.68
CA ALA A 135 -6.23 -11.23 -19.45
C ALA A 135 -6.11 -11.00 -20.96
N LYS A 136 -6.08 -9.74 -21.39
CA LYS A 136 -5.86 -9.36 -22.80
C LYS A 136 -4.47 -9.81 -23.31
N ARG A 137 -3.41 -9.59 -22.53
CA ARG A 137 -2.04 -10.02 -22.88
C ARG A 137 -1.92 -11.55 -22.98
N ALA A 138 -2.52 -12.29 -22.05
CA ALA A 138 -2.51 -13.75 -22.06
C ALA A 138 -3.19 -14.33 -23.31
N LYS A 139 -4.33 -13.75 -23.73
CA LYS A 139 -5.03 -14.14 -24.96
C LYS A 139 -4.18 -13.86 -26.21
N GLN A 140 -3.49 -12.72 -26.27
CA GLN A 140 -2.61 -12.38 -27.40
C GLN A 140 -1.38 -13.29 -27.50
N ALA A 141 -0.79 -13.68 -26.36
CA ALA A 141 0.35 -14.60 -26.33
C ALA A 141 -0.03 -16.01 -26.82
N SER A 142 -1.29 -16.44 -26.61
CA SER A 142 -1.79 -17.74 -27.10
C SER A 142 -2.04 -17.79 -28.61
N THR A 143 -2.01 -16.64 -29.31
CA THR A 143 -2.27 -16.54 -30.76
C THR A 143 -1.02 -16.37 -31.62
N THR A 144 0.16 -16.22 -31.02
CA THR A 144 1.44 -16.05 -31.73
C THR A 144 2.37 -17.24 -31.49
N ASN A 145 2.49 -18.15 -32.46
CA ASN A 145 3.54 -19.17 -32.51
C ASN A 145 4.87 -18.51 -32.88
N VAL A 146 5.65 -18.08 -31.88
CA VAL A 146 7.06 -17.70 -32.06
C VAL A 146 7.93 -18.69 -31.27
N PRO A 147 8.94 -19.33 -31.88
CA PRO A 147 9.85 -20.23 -31.16
C PRO A 147 10.71 -19.39 -30.22
N THR A 148 10.63 -19.67 -28.92
CA THR A 148 11.47 -19.03 -27.90
C THR A 148 12.69 -19.91 -27.65
N THR A 149 13.86 -19.40 -28.01
CA THR A 149 15.14 -19.92 -27.51
C THR A 149 15.28 -19.57 -26.04
N GLU A 150 15.57 -20.59 -25.24
CA GLU A 150 15.81 -20.48 -23.80
C GLU A 150 16.95 -19.51 -23.51
N ASN A 151 16.68 -18.47 -22.70
CA ASN A 151 17.72 -17.75 -21.99
C ASN A 151 17.52 -17.96 -20.48
N LYS A 152 18.39 -18.80 -19.92
CA LYS A 152 18.66 -18.92 -18.49
C LYS A 152 19.11 -17.56 -17.96
N SER A 153 18.42 -17.02 -16.95
CA SER A 153 19.04 -16.75 -15.64
C SER A 153 18.15 -15.89 -14.73
N THR A 154 18.14 -16.27 -13.46
CA THR A 154 17.68 -15.58 -12.25
C THR A 154 16.16 -15.52 -11.98
N SER A 155 15.82 -16.08 -10.82
CA SER A 155 14.50 -16.46 -10.33
C SER A 155 13.62 -15.27 -9.97
N ILE A 156 12.59 -15.05 -10.79
CA ILE A 156 11.40 -14.28 -10.46
C ILE A 156 10.58 -15.10 -9.45
N LEU A 157 10.47 -14.64 -8.21
CA LEU A 157 9.46 -15.14 -7.28
C LEU A 157 8.08 -14.64 -7.78
N LYS A 158 7.46 -15.44 -8.65
CA LYS A 158 6.07 -15.20 -9.09
C LYS A 158 5.12 -15.53 -7.92
N SER A 159 4.11 -14.69 -7.79
CA SER A 159 3.16 -14.56 -6.68
C SER A 159 2.14 -15.71 -6.54
N SER A 160 2.55 -16.98 -6.53
CA SER A 160 1.58 -18.08 -6.33
C SER A 160 2.06 -19.23 -5.45
N THR A 161 3.18 -19.12 -4.73
CA THR A 161 3.62 -20.20 -3.83
C THR A 161 4.52 -19.67 -2.72
N LEU A 162 3.91 -19.19 -1.64
CA LEU A 162 4.54 -19.15 -0.31
C LEU A 162 4.59 -20.58 0.25
N GLU A 163 5.13 -21.54 -0.50
CA GLU A 163 5.31 -22.91 -0.03
C GLU A 163 6.62 -23.49 -0.56
N THR A 164 7.59 -23.52 0.37
CA THR A 164 8.61 -24.55 0.54
C THR A 164 9.54 -24.85 -0.64
N LYS A 165 10.68 -24.15 -0.66
CA LYS A 165 12.01 -24.80 -0.81
C LYS A 165 13.09 -24.04 -0.03
N ALA A 166 12.81 -23.70 1.23
CA ALA A 166 13.86 -23.40 2.21
C ALA A 166 14.18 -24.70 2.96
N LYS A 167 15.06 -25.54 2.40
CA LYS A 167 15.75 -26.52 3.23
C LYS A 167 16.77 -25.75 4.07
N GLY A 168 16.40 -25.49 5.33
CA GLY A 168 17.31 -25.26 6.44
C GLY A 168 18.15 -23.99 6.39
N LYS A 169 17.57 -22.88 6.87
CA LYS A 169 18.24 -21.87 7.71
C LYS A 169 17.17 -20.94 8.27
N LYS A 170 17.06 -20.88 9.60
CA LYS A 170 16.33 -19.79 10.29
C LYS A 170 16.88 -18.47 9.77
N GLY A 171 16.01 -17.56 9.35
CA GLY A 171 16.44 -16.28 8.79
C GLY A 171 15.29 -15.31 8.57
N VAL A 172 15.62 -14.02 8.56
CA VAL A 172 14.70 -12.92 8.24
C VAL A 172 14.78 -12.67 6.73
N MET A 173 13.63 -12.62 6.06
CA MET A 173 13.54 -12.11 4.68
C MET A 173 13.21 -10.63 4.72
N HIS A 174 14.05 -9.79 4.11
CA HIS A 174 13.81 -8.35 4.02
C HIS A 174 13.05 -8.05 2.73
N ILE A 175 11.75 -7.79 2.84
CA ILE A 175 10.87 -7.64 1.68
C ILE A 175 10.89 -6.20 1.17
N TYR A 176 11.22 -6.05 -0.12
CA TYR A 176 11.18 -4.80 -0.84
C TYR A 176 10.29 -4.93 -2.07
N THR A 177 9.68 -3.83 -2.52
CA THR A 177 8.80 -3.82 -3.68
C THR A 177 9.08 -2.64 -4.62
N CYS A 178 9.08 -2.87 -5.95
CA CYS A 178 8.88 -1.79 -6.93
C CYS A 178 7.38 -1.52 -7.07
N LEU A 179 7.06 -0.25 -7.32
CA LEU A 179 5.72 0.19 -7.71
C LEU A 179 5.19 -0.50 -8.97
N CYS A 180 6.03 -1.06 -9.85
CA CYS A 180 5.61 -1.90 -10.97
C CYS A 180 5.02 -3.27 -10.55
N GLY A 181 5.06 -3.60 -9.26
CA GLY A 181 4.51 -4.82 -8.68
C GLY A 181 5.54 -5.92 -8.39
N ASN A 182 6.81 -5.73 -8.76
CA ASN A 182 7.86 -6.67 -8.43
C ASN A 182 8.21 -6.63 -6.95
N THR A 183 8.39 -7.82 -6.37
CA THR A 183 8.80 -7.99 -4.97
C THR A 183 10.16 -8.67 -4.93
N TYR A 184 11.01 -8.23 -4.01
CA TYR A 184 12.40 -8.62 -3.85
C TYR A 184 12.63 -9.03 -2.40
N ASN A 185 13.40 -10.10 -2.19
CA ASN A 185 14.01 -10.39 -0.90
C ASN A 185 15.46 -9.87 -0.96
N ILE A 186 15.78 -8.86 -0.14
CA ILE A 186 17.10 -8.21 -0.13
C ILE A 186 17.98 -8.83 0.95
N ALA A 187 19.24 -9.09 0.62
CA ALA A 187 20.20 -9.67 1.56
C ALA A 187 20.46 -8.73 2.76
N PRO A 188 20.71 -9.24 3.98
CA PRO A 188 20.83 -8.42 5.19
C PRO A 188 21.87 -7.30 5.13
N ASP A 189 23.01 -7.55 4.49
CA ASP A 189 24.09 -6.56 4.32
C ASP A 189 23.69 -5.41 3.38
N ILE A 190 22.95 -5.72 2.32
CA ILE A 190 22.39 -4.73 1.40
C ILE A 190 21.23 -3.98 2.07
N HIS A 191 20.35 -4.70 2.79
CA HIS A 191 19.25 -4.11 3.55
C HIS A 191 19.78 -3.05 4.53
N ALA A 192 20.82 -3.37 5.32
CA ALA A 192 21.42 -2.43 6.26
C ALA A 192 21.91 -1.14 5.59
N LYS A 193 22.58 -1.23 4.43
CA LYS A 193 23.05 -0.06 3.66
C LYS A 193 21.92 0.78 3.08
N ILE A 194 20.83 0.14 2.65
CA ILE A 194 19.65 0.86 2.17
C ILE A 194 18.97 1.60 3.33
N GLN A 195 18.84 0.95 4.50
CA GLN A 195 18.21 1.56 5.68
C GLN A 195 19.07 2.69 6.29
N SER A 196 20.41 2.59 6.21
CA SER A 196 21.30 3.68 6.65
C SER A 196 21.40 4.83 5.64
N GLY A 197 20.83 4.69 4.45
CA GLY A 197 20.88 5.69 3.37
C GLY A 197 22.21 5.72 2.61
N GLU A 198 23.10 4.75 2.84
CA GLU A 198 24.36 4.60 2.12
C GLU A 198 24.16 4.17 0.66
N GLU A 199 23.07 3.47 0.38
CA GLU A 199 22.78 2.92 -0.95
C GLU A 199 21.29 3.01 -1.32
N THR A 200 21.00 3.06 -2.61
CA THR A 200 19.65 2.88 -3.15
C THR A 200 19.65 1.72 -4.12
N HIS A 201 18.58 0.92 -4.11
CA HIS A 201 18.41 -0.19 -5.04
C HIS A 201 17.27 0.11 -6.01
N LYS A 202 17.49 -0.25 -7.27
CA LYS A 202 16.53 -0.07 -8.36
C LYS A 202 15.95 -1.41 -8.79
N CYS A 203 14.69 -1.40 -9.14
CA CYS A 203 14.02 -2.50 -9.79
C CYS A 203 14.67 -2.83 -11.14
N GLN A 204 14.83 -4.11 -11.42
CA GLN A 204 15.43 -4.57 -12.67
C GLN A 204 14.55 -4.30 -13.90
N ASP A 205 13.22 -4.22 -13.72
CA ASP A 205 12.27 -4.05 -14.83
C ASP A 205 11.89 -2.58 -15.05
N CYS A 206 11.61 -1.87 -13.96
CA CYS A 206 11.04 -0.52 -13.98
C CYS A 206 12.12 0.57 -13.78
N THR A 207 13.33 0.20 -13.34
CA THR A 207 14.45 1.08 -12.94
C THR A 207 14.15 2.09 -11.83
N THR A 208 12.94 2.09 -11.26
CA THR A 208 12.60 2.92 -10.09
C THR A 208 13.10 2.28 -8.81
N ASN A 209 13.26 3.09 -7.76
CA ASN A 209 13.76 2.61 -6.48
C ASN A 209 12.76 1.62 -5.85
N ILE A 210 13.27 0.48 -5.40
CA ILE A 210 12.49 -0.46 -4.60
C ILE A 210 12.36 0.09 -3.18
N LYS A 211 11.21 -0.15 -2.55
CA LYS A 211 10.91 0.34 -1.20
C LYS A 211 10.84 -0.82 -0.23
N TYR A 212 11.42 -0.64 0.94
CA TYR A 212 11.27 -1.58 2.03
C TYR A 212 9.82 -1.64 2.47
N VAL A 213 9.33 -2.85 2.75
CA VAL A 213 7.96 -3.09 3.19
C VAL A 213 7.96 -3.67 4.59
N THR A 214 8.57 -4.85 4.76
CA THR A 214 8.55 -5.58 6.03
C THR A 214 9.63 -6.66 6.07
N ASP A 215 9.85 -7.17 7.28
CA ASP A 215 10.65 -8.35 7.55
C ASP A 215 9.71 -9.55 7.75
N HIS A 216 10.04 -10.68 7.15
CA HIS A 216 9.31 -11.94 7.34
C HIS A 216 10.22 -13.00 7.93
N GLU A 217 9.90 -13.49 9.12
CA GLU A 217 10.63 -14.59 9.74
C GLU A 217 10.33 -15.91 9.01
N VAL A 218 11.37 -16.65 8.63
CA VAL A 218 11.24 -17.99 8.06
C VAL A 218 11.61 -18.99 9.14
N ASN A 219 10.59 -19.72 9.61
CA ASN A 219 10.70 -20.80 10.59
C ASN A 219 11.19 -22.10 9.95
#